data_AF-A0A060Z2B4-F1
#
_entry.id   AF-A0A060Z2B4-F1
#
_cell.length_a   1.000
_cell.length_b   1.000
_cell.length_c   1.000
_cell.angle_alpha   90.00
_cell.angle_beta   90.00
_cell.angle_gamma   90.00
#
_symmetry.space_group_name_H-M   'P 1'
#
loop_
_entity.id
_entity.type
_entity.pdbx_description
1 polymer ?
#
loop_
_entity_poly.entity_id
_entity_poly.type
_entity_poly.pdbx_seq_one_letter_code
_entity_poly.pdbx_strand_id
1 'polypeptide(L)'
;FLSLASSILNFITTSMLKSRNNFIRNYLSVSLTEQHMATLASIIKDVDKDVKGSSDEEFASALYLFNHTLVTSDLPSPALQNTLLQQLGVAPFSEGPWPLYINPQSLSVLSRVLLIWQHKASLQGDPDVPECITIWER
;
A
#
# COMPACT_ATOMS: atom_id res chain seq x y z
N PHE A 1 10.25 -0.42 -21.91
CA PHE A 1 10.03 0.51 -20.78
C PHE A 1 9.51 -0.19 -19.53
N LEU A 2 8.46 -1.03 -19.63
CA LEU A 2 7.91 -1.75 -18.48
C LEU A 2 8.90 -2.70 -17.81
N SER A 3 9.65 -3.53 -18.55
CA SER A 3 10.70 -4.38 -17.96
C SER A 3 11.76 -3.61 -17.14
N LEU A 4 12.14 -2.40 -17.55
CA LEU A 4 13.04 -1.55 -16.74
C LEU A 4 12.34 -1.05 -15.47
N ALA A 5 11.07 -0.63 -15.58
CA ALA A 5 10.27 -0.23 -14.42
C ALA A 5 10.09 -1.40 -13.44
N SER A 6 9.85 -2.62 -13.94
CA SER A 6 9.80 -3.85 -13.15
C SER A 6 11.13 -4.10 -12.44
N SER A 7 12.25 -3.95 -13.14
CA SER A 7 13.59 -4.11 -12.58
C SER A 7 13.87 -3.09 -11.47
N ILE A 8 13.46 -1.83 -11.65
CA ILE A 8 13.59 -0.78 -10.64
C ILE A 8 12.72 -1.09 -9.42
N LEU A 9 11.46 -1.49 -9.61
CA LEU A 9 10.56 -1.86 -8.50
C LEU A 9 11.11 -3.07 -7.72
N ASN A 10 11.60 -4.09 -8.42
CA ASN A 10 12.20 -5.25 -7.79
C ASN A 10 13.49 -4.91 -7.03
N PHE A 11 14.31 -4.00 -7.57
CA PHE A 11 15.49 -3.48 -6.89
C PHE A 11 15.12 -2.73 -5.60
N ILE A 12 14.18 -1.77 -5.67
CA ILE A 12 13.75 -1.03 -4.48
C ILE A 12 13.17 -2.01 -3.44
N THR A 13 12.35 -2.96 -3.88
CA THR A 13 11.74 -3.96 -2.99
C THR A 13 12.79 -4.83 -2.29
N THR A 14 13.72 -5.39 -3.06
CA THR A 14 14.66 -6.40 -2.54
C THR A 14 15.84 -5.76 -1.83
N SER A 15 16.41 -4.70 -2.40
CA SER A 15 17.64 -4.07 -1.93
C SER A 15 17.40 -2.98 -0.89
N MET A 16 16.22 -2.34 -0.90
CA MET A 16 15.91 -1.26 0.04
C MET A 16 14.83 -1.65 1.06
N LEU A 17 13.61 -1.99 0.63
CA LEU A 17 12.49 -2.27 1.56
C LEU A 17 12.73 -3.50 2.44
N LYS A 18 13.29 -4.58 1.87
CA LYS A 18 13.68 -5.80 2.60
C LYS A 18 15.06 -5.73 3.26
N SER A 19 15.74 -4.59 3.15
CA SER A 19 17.08 -4.45 3.73
C SER A 19 17.05 -4.62 5.24
N ARG A 20 18.01 -5.38 5.78
CA ARG A 20 18.26 -5.47 7.23
C ARG A 20 19.08 -4.29 7.76
N ASN A 21 19.55 -3.40 6.88
CA ASN A 21 20.36 -2.26 7.26
C ASN A 21 19.48 -1.08 7.70
N ASN A 22 19.60 -0.70 8.97
CA ASN A 22 18.86 0.41 9.56
C ASN A 22 19.10 1.75 8.86
N PHE A 23 20.29 2.01 8.30
CA PHE A 23 20.56 3.25 7.56
C PHE A 23 19.69 3.34 6.30
N ILE A 24 19.60 2.24 5.54
CA ILE A 24 18.78 2.19 4.32
C ILE A 24 17.30 2.32 4.66
N ARG A 25 16.85 1.65 5.73
CA ARG A 25 15.47 1.73 6.22
C ARG A 25 15.11 3.14 6.68
N ASN A 26 15.99 3.80 7.45
CA ASN A 26 15.78 5.17 7.92
C ASN A 26 15.78 6.17 6.76
N TYR A 27 16.72 6.01 5.81
CA TYR A 27 16.73 6.83 4.60
C TYR A 27 15.41 6.74 3.86
N LEU A 28 14.91 5.51 3.63
CA LEU A 28 13.61 5.30 2.99
C LEU A 28 12.47 5.93 3.79
N SER A 29 12.42 5.70 5.09
CA SER A 29 11.37 6.23 5.98
C SER A 29 11.27 7.77 5.91
N VAL A 30 12.40 8.47 5.77
CA VAL A 30 12.43 9.94 5.67
C VAL A 30 12.22 10.43 4.23
N SER A 31 12.65 9.64 3.23
CA SER A 31 12.50 10.01 1.82
C SER A 31 11.08 9.82 1.28
N LEU A 32 10.26 8.98 1.91
CA LEU A 32 8.89 8.72 1.47
C LEU A 32 8.01 9.93 1.79
N THR A 33 7.32 10.41 0.77
CA THR A 33 6.46 11.59 0.82
C THR A 33 5.05 11.24 0.35
N GLU A 34 4.10 12.11 0.63
CA GLU A 34 2.71 11.97 0.16
C GLU A 34 2.63 11.91 -1.37
N GLN A 35 3.49 12.65 -2.07
CA GLN A 35 3.56 12.64 -3.52
C GLN A 35 3.95 11.25 -4.06
N HIS A 36 4.86 10.54 -3.38
CA HIS A 36 5.21 9.16 -3.75
C HIS A 36 4.02 8.21 -3.58
N MET A 37 3.23 8.38 -2.52
CA MET A 37 2.01 7.58 -2.29
C MET A 37 0.93 7.89 -3.33
N ALA A 38 0.72 9.16 -3.67
CA ALA A 38 -0.23 9.56 -4.70
C ALA A 38 0.15 9.02 -6.09
N THR A 39 1.43 9.11 -6.45
CA THR A 39 1.97 8.56 -7.70
C THR A 39 1.77 7.04 -7.75
N LEU A 40 2.08 6.34 -6.65
CA LEU A 40 1.89 4.90 -6.54
C LEU A 40 0.41 4.50 -6.70
N ALA A 41 -0.51 5.21 -6.04
CA ALA A 41 -1.94 4.97 -6.16
C ALA A 41 -2.45 5.15 -7.59
N SER A 42 -1.94 6.15 -8.32
CA SER A 42 -2.27 6.33 -9.75
C SER A 42 -1.82 5.14 -10.57
N ILE A 43 -0.57 4.68 -10.39
CA ILE A 43 -0.03 3.52 -11.11
C ILE A 43 -0.85 2.26 -10.83
N ILE A 44 -1.22 2.02 -9.56
CA ILE A 44 -2.07 0.89 -9.18
C ILE A 44 -3.44 0.97 -9.89
N LYS A 45 -4.08 2.15 -9.88
CA LYS A 45 -5.36 2.38 -10.56
C LYS A 45 -5.28 2.17 -12.07
N ASP A 46 -4.17 2.57 -12.68
CA ASP A 46 -3.99 2.43 -14.12
C ASP A 46 -3.76 0.95 -14.50
N VAL A 47 -2.98 0.20 -13.72
CA VAL A 47 -2.80 -1.26 -13.91
C VAL A 47 -4.12 -2.01 -13.67
N ASP A 48 -4.89 -1.63 -12.64
CA ASP A 48 -6.19 -2.23 -12.36
C ASP A 48 -7.24 -1.96 -13.46
N LYS A 49 -7.12 -0.87 -14.22
CA LYS A 49 -8.00 -0.58 -15.37
C LYS A 49 -7.64 -1.41 -16.60
N ASP A 50 -6.39 -1.84 -16.71
CA ASP A 50 -5.82 -2.53 -17.88
C ASP A 50 -6.05 -4.07 -17.84
N VAL A 51 -7.19 -4.51 -17.29
CA VAL A 51 -7.62 -5.92 -17.12
C VAL A 51 -7.64 -6.74 -18.43
N LYS A 52 -7.49 -6.10 -19.58
CA LYS A 52 -7.50 -6.74 -20.91
C LYS A 52 -6.16 -7.34 -21.35
N GLY A 53 -5.18 -7.47 -20.47
CA GLY A 53 -3.94 -8.23 -20.72
C GLY A 53 -2.87 -7.47 -21.52
N SER A 54 -2.94 -6.14 -21.59
CA SER A 54 -1.88 -5.30 -22.16
C SER A 54 -0.76 -4.98 -21.17
N SER A 55 -1.03 -5.05 -19.86
CA SER A 55 -0.02 -4.84 -18.83
C SER A 55 0.90 -6.06 -18.78
N ASP A 56 2.19 -5.83 -19.02
CA ASP A 56 3.26 -6.81 -18.85
C ASP A 56 3.13 -7.50 -17.48
N GLU A 57 2.89 -8.83 -17.48
CA GLU A 57 2.69 -9.62 -16.25
C GLU A 57 3.88 -9.46 -15.28
N GLU A 58 5.08 -9.25 -15.83
CA GLU A 58 6.29 -8.96 -15.07
C GLU A 58 6.14 -7.66 -14.25
N PHE A 59 5.60 -6.61 -14.86
CA PHE A 59 5.39 -5.32 -14.21
C PHE A 59 4.29 -5.39 -13.16
N ALA A 60 3.15 -6.01 -13.48
CA ALA A 60 2.07 -6.20 -12.53
C ALA A 60 2.54 -6.98 -11.29
N SER A 61 3.35 -8.02 -11.50
CA SER A 61 3.94 -8.83 -10.43
C SER A 61 4.94 -8.03 -9.58
N ALA A 62 5.84 -7.26 -10.21
CA ALA A 62 6.81 -6.41 -9.51
C ALA A 62 6.12 -5.31 -8.68
N LEU A 63 5.08 -4.68 -9.23
CA LEU A 63 4.28 -3.67 -8.55
C LEU A 63 3.54 -4.26 -7.34
N TYR A 64 2.92 -5.43 -7.51
CA TYR A 64 2.25 -6.12 -6.41
C TYR A 64 3.22 -6.48 -5.27
N LEU A 65 4.40 -7.01 -5.61
CA LEU A 65 5.44 -7.34 -4.63
C LEU A 65 5.96 -6.10 -3.91
N PHE A 66 6.17 -5.00 -4.63
CA PHE A 66 6.54 -3.71 -4.07
C PHE A 66 5.48 -3.22 -3.08
N ASN A 67 4.21 -3.18 -3.48
CA ASN A 67 3.09 -2.75 -2.63
C ASN A 67 2.98 -3.59 -1.37
N HIS A 68 3.04 -4.92 -1.51
CA HIS A 68 3.03 -5.84 -0.37
C HIS A 68 4.16 -5.52 0.59
N THR A 69 5.39 -5.41 0.08
CA THR A 69 6.57 -5.19 0.90
C THR A 69 6.51 -3.82 1.57
N LEU A 70 6.11 -2.77 0.85
CA LEU A 70 5.98 -1.42 1.40
C LEU A 70 5.01 -1.38 2.58
N VAL A 71 3.79 -1.92 2.40
CA VAL A 71 2.75 -1.92 3.43
C VAL A 71 3.16 -2.75 4.65
N THR A 72 3.79 -3.92 4.44
CA THR A 72 4.26 -4.79 5.53
C THR A 72 5.56 -4.32 6.19
N SER A 73 6.31 -3.40 5.57
CA SER A 73 7.67 -3.06 6.03
C SER A 73 7.73 -2.16 7.25
N ASP A 74 6.62 -1.78 7.90
CA ASP A 74 6.55 -0.81 9.01
C ASP A 74 7.22 0.56 8.72
N LEU A 75 7.66 0.80 7.47
CA LEU A 75 8.31 2.03 7.02
C LEU A 75 7.31 3.18 6.81
N PRO A 76 6.15 3.00 6.14
CA PRO A 76 5.25 4.12 5.92
C PRO A 76 4.59 4.52 7.24
N SER A 77 4.68 5.82 7.56
CA SER A 77 3.97 6.39 8.71
C SER A 77 2.45 6.19 8.57
N PRO A 78 1.68 6.18 9.68
CA PRO A 78 0.22 6.08 9.60
C PRO A 78 -0.41 7.14 8.69
N ALA A 79 0.16 8.36 8.66
CA ALA A 79 -0.27 9.42 7.75
C ALA A 79 -0.07 9.03 6.27
N LEU A 80 1.10 8.49 5.90
CA LEU A 80 1.36 8.05 4.52
C LEU A 80 0.49 6.86 4.11
N GLN A 81 0.22 5.93 5.03
CA GLN A 81 -0.71 4.83 4.80
C GLN A 81 -2.12 5.36 4.52
N ASN A 82 -2.59 6.34 5.31
CA ASN A 82 -3.88 6.99 5.09
C ASN A 82 -3.91 7.75 3.76
N THR A 83 -2.85 8.47 3.40
CA THR A 83 -2.73 9.15 2.11
C THR A 83 -2.80 8.16 0.95
N LEU A 84 -2.08 7.02 1.02
CA LEU A 84 -2.16 5.98 -0.01
C LEU A 84 -3.59 5.45 -0.16
N LEU A 85 -4.25 5.15 0.95
CA LEU A 85 -5.62 4.65 1.01
C LEU A 85 -6.63 5.66 0.42
N GLN A 86 -6.54 6.93 0.81
CA GLN A 86 -7.34 8.02 0.24
C GLN A 86 -7.12 8.15 -1.28
N GLN A 87 -5.86 8.11 -1.73
CA GLN A 87 -5.51 8.20 -3.15
C GLN A 87 -5.95 6.96 -3.94
N LEU A 88 -6.06 5.79 -3.32
CA LEU A 88 -6.69 4.60 -3.90
C LEU A 88 -8.23 4.70 -3.95
N GLY A 89 -8.81 5.73 -3.32
CA GLY A 89 -10.26 5.92 -3.22
C GLY A 89 -10.89 5.10 -2.09
N VAL A 90 -10.07 4.49 -1.24
CA VAL A 90 -10.49 3.60 -0.16
C VAL A 90 -10.12 4.28 1.14
N ALA A 91 -10.97 5.18 1.65
CA ALA A 91 -10.63 6.03 2.78
C ALA A 91 -11.33 5.56 4.07
N PRO A 92 -10.69 4.68 4.87
CA PRO A 92 -11.31 4.13 6.06
C PRO A 92 -11.76 5.16 7.10
N PHE A 93 -11.08 6.32 7.17
CA PHE A 93 -11.35 7.37 8.16
C PHE A 93 -12.10 8.60 7.63
N SER A 94 -12.41 8.65 6.33
CA SER A 94 -13.01 9.85 5.74
C SER A 94 -14.53 9.77 5.73
N GLU A 95 -15.25 10.70 6.37
CA GLU A 95 -16.72 10.83 6.33
C GLU A 95 -17.28 10.86 4.87
N GLY A 96 -18.07 9.85 4.45
CA GLY A 96 -18.51 9.60 3.07
C GLY A 96 -18.88 8.13 2.79
N PRO A 97 -19.80 7.86 1.84
CA PRO A 97 -20.20 6.49 1.50
C PRO A 97 -19.03 5.72 0.88
N TRP A 98 -19.00 4.40 1.08
CA TRP A 98 -18.03 3.54 0.41
C TRP A 98 -18.14 3.68 -1.10
N PRO A 99 -17.00 3.73 -1.84
CA PRO A 99 -17.04 3.64 -3.28
C PRO A 99 -17.77 2.36 -3.72
N LEU A 100 -18.77 2.53 -4.60
CA LEU A 100 -19.56 1.42 -5.16
C LEU A 100 -18.71 0.41 -5.96
N TYR A 101 -17.50 0.80 -6.35
CA TYR A 101 -16.54 -0.05 -7.04
C TYR A 101 -15.15 0.13 -6.44
N ILE A 102 -14.57 -0.96 -5.94
CA ILE A 102 -13.21 -1.01 -5.40
C ILE A 102 -12.41 -1.98 -6.25
N ASN A 103 -11.26 -1.53 -6.74
CA ASN A 103 -10.40 -2.40 -7.53
C ASN A 103 -9.77 -3.52 -6.68
N PRO A 104 -9.48 -4.70 -7.25
CA PRO A 104 -8.90 -5.82 -6.52
C PRO A 104 -7.55 -5.50 -5.83
N GLN A 105 -6.64 -4.78 -6.49
CA GLN A 105 -5.37 -4.38 -5.85
C GLN A 105 -5.59 -3.38 -4.72
N SER A 106 -6.53 -2.45 -4.88
CA SER A 106 -6.87 -1.46 -3.85
C SER A 106 -7.45 -2.12 -2.60
N LEU A 107 -8.32 -3.11 -2.76
CA LEU A 107 -8.84 -3.93 -1.66
C LEU A 107 -7.74 -4.78 -1.00
N SER A 108 -6.82 -5.34 -1.80
CA SER A 108 -5.66 -6.09 -1.29
C SER A 108 -4.76 -5.20 -0.43
N VAL A 109 -4.53 -3.95 -0.83
CA VAL A 109 -3.77 -2.98 -0.03
C VAL A 109 -4.50 -2.66 1.27
N LEU A 110 -5.81 -2.34 1.21
CA LEU A 110 -6.60 -2.04 2.40
C LEU A 110 -6.62 -3.20 3.40
N SER A 111 -6.97 -4.41 2.95
CA SER A 111 -7.04 -5.59 3.83
C SER A 111 -5.73 -5.82 4.58
N ARG A 112 -4.58 -5.60 3.93
CA ARG A 112 -3.27 -5.73 4.57
C ARG A 112 -3.00 -4.66 5.60
N VAL A 113 -3.32 -3.39 5.29
CA VAL A 113 -3.17 -2.30 6.26
C VAL A 113 -4.01 -2.59 7.50
N LEU A 114 -5.27 -3.00 7.32
CA LEU A 114 -6.17 -3.37 8.43
C LEU A 114 -5.62 -4.54 9.26
N LEU A 115 -5.12 -5.60 8.61
CA LEU A 115 -4.54 -6.74 9.32
C LEU A 115 -3.30 -6.36 10.13
N ILE A 116 -2.44 -5.47 9.60
CA ILE A 116 -1.27 -4.97 10.32
C ILE A 116 -1.70 -4.15 11.54
N TRP A 117 -2.74 -3.33 11.40
CA TRP A 117 -3.25 -2.53 12.51
C TRP A 117 -3.88 -3.39 13.59
N GLN A 118 -4.71 -4.36 13.21
CA GLN A 118 -5.26 -5.34 14.13
C GLN A 118 -4.15 -6.09 14.86
N HIS A 119 -3.11 -6.52 14.16
CA HIS A 119 -1.96 -7.18 14.78
C HIS A 119 -1.23 -6.27 15.78
N LYS A 120 -0.99 -5.01 15.41
CA LYS A 120 -0.35 -4.02 16.30
C LYS A 120 -1.17 -3.73 17.55
N ALA A 121 -2.49 -3.61 17.41
CA ALA A 121 -3.36 -3.34 18.54
C ALA A 121 -3.52 -4.54 19.47
N SER A 122 -3.62 -5.76 18.91
CA SER A 122 -3.58 -7.00 19.68
C SER A 122 -2.30 -7.11 20.52
N LEU A 123 -1.15 -6.66 19.99
CA LEU A 123 0.12 -6.59 20.74
C LEU A 123 0.12 -5.51 21.84
N GLN A 124 -0.66 -4.44 21.69
CA GLN A 124 -0.81 -3.38 22.70
C GLN A 124 -1.84 -3.73 23.78
N GLY A 125 -2.51 -4.88 23.69
CA GLY A 125 -3.48 -5.34 24.68
C GLY A 125 -4.89 -4.78 24.49
N ASP A 126 -5.14 -4.11 23.37
CA ASP A 126 -6.47 -3.63 22.97
C ASP A 126 -6.91 -4.41 21.72
N PRO A 127 -7.57 -5.58 21.89
CA PRO A 127 -7.88 -6.48 20.79
C PRO A 127 -8.98 -5.93 19.86
N ASP A 128 -9.77 -4.98 20.34
CA ASP A 128 -10.78 -4.28 19.59
C ASP A 128 -10.23 -2.90 19.26
N VAL A 129 -9.71 -2.72 18.04
CA VAL A 129 -9.57 -1.37 17.45
C VAL A 129 -10.95 -1.07 16.90
N PRO A 130 -11.85 -0.39 17.63
CA PRO A 130 -13.16 -0.05 17.11
C PRO A 130 -13.03 0.68 15.77
N GLU A 131 -11.95 1.45 15.57
CA GLU A 131 -11.69 2.09 14.28
C GLU A 131 -11.57 1.10 13.12
N CYS A 132 -11.01 -0.10 13.32
CA CYS A 132 -10.90 -1.12 12.27
C CYS A 132 -12.26 -1.75 11.90
N ILE A 133 -13.19 -1.80 12.86
CA ILE A 133 -14.53 -2.40 12.70
C ILE A 133 -15.51 -1.36 12.15
N THR A 134 -15.46 -0.12 12.66
CA THR A 134 -16.33 0.99 12.23
C THR A 134 -16.11 1.39 10.78
N ILE A 135 -14.96 1.04 10.19
CA ILE A 135 -14.69 1.20 8.76
C ILE A 135 -15.74 0.48 7.91
N TRP A 136 -16.26 -0.66 8.36
CA TRP A 136 -17.26 -1.46 7.64
C TRP A 136 -18.71 -1.09 7.99
N GLU A 137 -18.95 -0.28 9.02
CA GLU A 137 -20.29 0.07 9.51
C GLU A 137 -20.90 1.32 8.83
N ARG A 138 -20.39 1.69 7.64
CA ARG A 138 -20.69 2.95 6.96
C ARG A 138 -21.68 2.80 5.81
#